data_AF-A0A2M8EMF9-F1
#
_entry.id   AF-A0A2M8EMF9-F1
#
_cell.length_a   1.000
_cell.length_b   1.000
_cell.length_c   1.000
_cell.angle_alpha   90.00
_cell.angle_beta   90.00
_cell.angle_gamma   90.00
#
_symmetry.space_group_name_H-M   'P 1'
#
loop_
_entity.id
_entity.type
_entity.pdbx_description
1 polymer ?
#
loop_
_entity_poly.entity_id
_entity_poly.type
_entity_poly.pdbx_seq_one_letter_code
_entity_poly.pdbx_strand_id
1 'polypeptide(L)'
;MNDINCSPSVEKTLKHEMVHLAVSIGVALFVQVTYFDTMLSVFTLALAMFLDADHLFDYALYLYKSEGGIFGLSKFSIKEFLSGAYFQKWQKFITPLHAWEIAIASLLLYFFWLPYPIFMSIALALSSHYLVDYFTNNVNKKAYFITYRAKNGFVKKAIAS
;
A
#
# COMPACT_ATOMS: atom_id res chain seq x y z
N MET A 1 7.53 -19.85 19.30
CA MET A 1 7.28 -18.84 18.25
C MET A 1 8.23 -19.18 17.13
N ASN A 2 7.73 -19.72 16.02
CA ASN A 2 8.58 -19.94 14.86
C ASN A 2 8.81 -18.57 14.23
N ASP A 3 10.06 -18.08 14.32
CA ASP A 3 10.51 -16.90 13.60
C ASP A 3 10.32 -17.16 12.11
N ILE A 4 9.19 -16.71 11.56
CA ILE A 4 9.03 -16.55 10.13
C ILE A 4 10.12 -15.56 9.76
N ASN A 5 11.12 -16.06 9.03
CA ASN A 5 12.29 -15.33 8.61
C ASN A 5 11.87 -14.19 7.66
N CYS A 6 11.39 -13.08 8.24
CA CYS A 6 11.10 -11.80 7.59
C CYS A 6 12.43 -11.09 7.26
N SER A 7 13.34 -11.84 6.63
CA SER A 7 14.59 -11.32 6.12
C SER A 7 14.29 -10.34 4.98
N PRO A 8 14.77 -9.09 5.09
CA PRO A 8 14.68 -8.11 4.01
C PRO A 8 15.19 -8.71 2.70
N SER A 9 14.38 -8.66 1.64
CA SER A 9 14.76 -9.22 0.33
C SER A 9 14.04 -8.53 -0.80
N VAL A 10 14.81 -7.94 -1.71
CA VAL A 10 14.29 -7.31 -2.94
C VAL A 10 13.61 -8.35 -3.82
N GLU A 11 14.13 -9.59 -3.88
CA GLU A 11 13.55 -10.65 -4.70
C GLU A 11 12.14 -11.03 -4.21
N LYS A 12 11.94 -11.12 -2.89
CA LYS A 12 10.62 -11.40 -2.31
C LYS A 12 9.63 -10.29 -2.66
N THR A 13 10.05 -9.02 -2.51
CA THR A 13 9.24 -7.85 -2.90
C THR A 13 8.85 -7.95 -4.38
N LEU A 14 9.81 -8.15 -5.29
CA LEU A 14 9.53 -8.22 -6.72
C LEU A 14 8.55 -9.35 -7.09
N LYS A 15 8.66 -10.53 -6.44
CA LYS A 15 7.71 -11.64 -6.66
C LYS A 15 6.30 -11.28 -6.20
N HIS A 16 6.18 -10.56 -5.09
CA HIS A 16 4.89 -10.07 -4.58
C HIS A 16 4.29 -9.03 -5.54
N GLU A 17 5.09 -8.09 -6.04
CA GLU A 17 4.66 -7.10 -7.04
C GLU A 17 4.18 -7.71 -8.36
N MET A 18 4.68 -8.88 -8.75
CA MET A 18 4.17 -9.58 -9.94
C MET A 18 2.72 -10.05 -9.77
N VAL A 19 2.32 -10.43 -8.54
CA VAL A 19 0.94 -10.80 -8.24
C VAL A 19 0.04 -9.55 -8.29
N HIS A 20 0.51 -8.45 -7.70
CA HIS A 20 -0.16 -7.15 -7.81
C HIS A 20 -0.35 -6.71 -9.26
N LEU A 21 0.67 -6.87 -10.11
CA LEU A 21 0.60 -6.53 -11.53
C LEU A 21 -0.45 -7.35 -12.28
N ALA A 22 -0.46 -8.66 -12.08
CA ALA A 22 -1.44 -9.53 -12.72
C ALA A 22 -2.88 -9.14 -12.34
N VAL A 23 -3.14 -8.90 -11.05
CA VAL A 23 -4.46 -8.50 -10.55
C VAL A 23 -4.83 -7.11 -11.05
N SER A 24 -3.91 -6.15 -11.00
CA SER A 24 -4.13 -4.76 -11.41
C SER A 24 -4.48 -4.64 -12.89
N ILE A 25 -3.84 -5.44 -13.76
CA ILE A 25 -4.19 -5.53 -15.18
C ILE A 25 -5.64 -6.02 -15.34
N GLY A 26 -6.04 -7.07 -14.61
CA GLY A 26 -7.40 -7.59 -14.64
C GLY A 26 -8.44 -6.53 -14.26
N VAL A 27 -8.19 -5.78 -13.20
CA VAL A 27 -9.07 -4.69 -12.74
C VAL A 27 -9.11 -3.54 -13.73
N ALA A 28 -7.98 -3.15 -14.31
CA ALA A 28 -7.92 -2.11 -15.33
C ALA A 28 -8.69 -2.50 -16.61
N LEU A 29 -8.59 -3.76 -17.05
CA LEU A 29 -9.38 -4.29 -18.16
C LEU A 29 -10.88 -4.30 -17.85
N PHE A 30 -11.26 -4.67 -16.62
CA PHE A 30 -12.65 -4.59 -16.18
C PHE A 30 -13.18 -3.15 -16.27
N VAL A 31 -12.41 -2.16 -15.80
CA VAL A 31 -12.76 -0.74 -15.92
C VAL A 31 -12.87 -0.32 -17.39
N GLN A 32 -11.94 -0.75 -18.24
CA GLN A 32 -11.96 -0.45 -19.68
C GLN A 32 -13.24 -0.96 -20.35
N VAL A 33 -13.63 -2.21 -20.09
CA VAL A 33 -14.81 -2.82 -20.72
C VAL A 33 -16.11 -2.24 -20.15
N THR A 34 -16.12 -1.84 -18.88
CA THR A 34 -17.33 -1.30 -18.23
C THR A 34 -17.60 0.15 -18.63
N TYR A 35 -16.57 0.99 -18.68
CA TYR A 35 -16.71 2.43 -18.88
C TYR A 35 -16.27 2.92 -20.26
N PHE A 36 -15.61 2.07 -21.06
CA PHE A 36 -15.04 2.41 -22.36
C PHE A 36 -14.08 3.62 -22.31
N ASP A 37 -13.39 3.80 -21.18
CA ASP A 37 -12.49 4.93 -20.91
C ASP A 37 -11.06 4.44 -20.65
N THR A 38 -10.20 4.65 -21.64
CA THR A 38 -8.78 4.27 -21.60
C THR A 38 -8.00 5.04 -20.54
N MET A 39 -8.29 6.33 -20.35
CA MET A 39 -7.57 7.13 -19.36
C MET A 39 -7.93 6.67 -17.94
N LEU A 40 -9.19 6.35 -17.71
CA LEU A 40 -9.64 5.79 -16.44
C LEU A 40 -9.05 4.41 -16.16
N SER A 41 -8.94 3.55 -17.18
CA SER A 41 -8.29 2.24 -17.08
C SER A 41 -6.80 2.37 -16.75
N VAL A 42 -6.07 3.24 -17.45
CA VAL A 42 -4.65 3.53 -17.19
C VAL A 42 -4.46 4.10 -15.78
N PHE A 43 -5.33 5.02 -15.36
CA PHE A 43 -5.34 5.55 -14.00
C PHE A 43 -5.54 4.44 -12.97
N THR A 44 -6.50 3.54 -13.20
CA THR A 44 -6.79 2.40 -12.30
C THR A 44 -5.58 1.49 -12.16
N LEU A 45 -4.93 1.13 -13.28
CA LEU A 45 -3.71 0.33 -13.30
C LEU A 45 -2.58 1.01 -12.52
N ALA A 46 -2.34 2.30 -12.82
CA ALA A 46 -1.27 3.06 -12.18
C ALA A 46 -1.50 3.19 -10.67
N LEU A 47 -2.73 3.49 -10.24
CA LEU A 47 -3.07 3.60 -8.82
C LEU A 47 -2.88 2.27 -8.10
N ALA A 48 -3.32 1.15 -8.69
CA ALA A 48 -3.17 -0.17 -8.07
C ALA A 48 -1.70 -0.62 -8.00
N MET A 49 -0.89 -0.29 -9.01
CA MET A 49 0.53 -0.68 -9.05
C MET A 49 1.45 0.18 -8.21
N PHE A 50 1.20 1.49 -8.16
CA PHE A 50 2.08 2.42 -7.47
C PHE A 50 1.59 2.74 -6.05
N LEU A 51 0.61 1.99 -5.53
CA LEU A 51 0.09 2.22 -4.19
C LEU A 51 1.18 2.07 -3.11
N ASP A 52 2.06 1.09 -3.27
CA ASP A 52 3.22 0.85 -2.40
C ASP A 52 4.24 1.98 -2.38
N ALA A 53 4.15 2.94 -3.30
CA ALA A 53 4.94 4.17 -3.20
C ALA A 53 4.58 4.98 -1.93
N ASP A 54 3.43 4.73 -1.29
CA ASP A 54 3.11 5.36 0.00
C ASP A 54 4.08 4.97 1.11
N HIS A 55 4.77 3.82 1.01
CA HIS A 55 5.85 3.43 1.91
C HIS A 55 7.04 4.38 1.85
N LEU A 56 7.21 5.16 0.76
CA LEU A 56 8.23 6.21 0.70
C LEU A 56 7.98 7.29 1.76
N PHE A 57 6.73 7.50 2.17
CA PHE A 57 6.41 8.40 3.28
C PHE A 57 7.01 7.90 4.60
N ASP A 58 6.82 6.61 4.91
CA ASP A 58 7.40 5.99 6.10
C ASP A 58 8.92 6.01 6.06
N TYR A 59 9.51 5.71 4.90
CA TYR A 59 10.95 5.72 4.73
C TYR A 59 11.53 7.14 4.86
N ALA A 60 10.89 8.15 4.27
CA ALA A 60 11.28 9.55 4.43
C ALA A 60 11.18 10.01 5.90
N LEU A 61 10.13 9.61 6.62
CA LEU A 61 10.00 9.88 8.05
C LEU A 61 11.07 9.19 8.88
N TYR A 62 11.41 7.94 8.56
CA TYR A 62 12.51 7.23 9.17
C TYR A 62 13.83 7.98 8.95
N LEU A 63 14.16 8.33 7.70
CA LEU A 63 15.39 9.06 7.39
C LEU A 63 15.43 10.41 8.13
N TYR A 64 14.31 11.14 8.15
CA TYR A 64 14.24 12.41 8.84
C TYR A 64 14.38 12.27 10.36
N LYS A 65 13.64 11.36 11.01
CA LYS A 65 13.62 11.28 12.48
C LYS A 65 14.77 10.46 13.07
N SER A 66 15.26 9.45 12.37
CA SER A 66 16.25 8.50 12.88
C SER A 66 17.66 8.70 12.32
N GLU A 67 17.79 9.31 11.14
CA GLU A 67 19.10 9.41 10.43
C GLU A 67 19.67 10.84 10.35
N GLY A 68 19.06 11.81 11.04
CA GLY A 68 19.64 13.16 11.23
C GLY A 68 18.91 14.28 10.47
N GLY A 69 17.58 14.26 10.43
CA GLY A 69 16.78 15.35 9.85
C GLY A 69 16.92 15.43 8.34
N ILE A 70 17.08 16.65 7.83
CA ILE A 70 17.25 16.92 6.39
C ILE A 70 18.48 16.19 5.83
N PHE A 71 19.57 16.10 6.59
CA PHE A 71 20.76 15.35 6.19
C PHE A 71 20.48 13.84 6.09
N GLY A 72 19.58 13.32 6.92
CA GLY A 72 19.12 11.94 6.85
C GLY A 72 18.47 11.61 5.50
N LEU A 73 17.70 12.53 4.92
CA LEU A 73 17.05 12.33 3.61
C LEU A 73 18.07 12.10 2.48
N SER A 74 19.27 12.69 2.58
CA SER A 74 20.35 12.48 1.61
C SER A 74 20.93 11.05 1.65
N LYS A 75 20.64 10.28 2.69
CA LYS A 75 21.04 8.86 2.82
C LYS A 75 20.07 7.89 2.16
N PHE A 76 19.12 8.39 1.36
CA PHE A 76 18.15 7.56 0.66
C PHE A 76 18.82 6.40 -0.09
N SER A 77 18.33 5.19 0.14
CA SER A 77 18.82 3.99 -0.50
C SER A 77 17.66 3.18 -1.08
N ILE A 78 17.62 3.08 -2.41
CA ILE A 78 16.64 2.25 -3.12
C ILE A 78 16.69 0.80 -2.62
N LYS A 79 17.90 0.28 -2.35
CA LYS A 79 18.08 -1.08 -1.85
C LYS A 79 17.50 -1.26 -0.44
N GLU A 80 17.71 -0.30 0.46
CA GLU A 80 17.15 -0.36 1.82
C GLU A 80 15.62 -0.23 1.79
N PHE A 81 15.10 0.66 0.95
CA PHE A 81 13.66 0.82 0.71
C PHE A 81 13.02 -0.48 0.18
N LEU A 82 13.48 -0.98 -0.97
CA LEU A 82 12.91 -2.16 -1.64
C LEU A 82 13.06 -3.46 -0.84
N SER A 83 14.11 -3.56 -0.01
CA SER A 83 14.26 -4.71 0.89
C SER A 83 13.36 -4.64 2.12
N GLY A 84 12.82 -3.45 2.46
CA GLY A 84 12.08 -3.22 3.70
C GLY A 84 12.95 -3.26 4.96
N ALA A 85 14.28 -3.22 4.82
CA ALA A 85 15.21 -3.31 5.96
C ALA A 85 15.01 -2.17 6.98
N TYR A 86 14.62 -0.99 6.50
CA TYR A 86 14.36 0.16 7.37
C TYR A 86 13.23 -0.10 8.39
N PHE A 87 12.24 -0.95 8.07
CA PHE A 87 11.17 -1.29 9.02
C PHE A 87 11.66 -1.99 10.28
N GLN A 88 12.82 -2.67 10.22
CA GLN A 88 13.42 -3.27 11.41
C GLN A 88 14.04 -2.22 12.33
N LYS A 89 14.43 -1.05 11.80
CA LYS A 89 14.98 0.07 12.57
C LYS A 89 13.90 1.06 13.00
N TRP A 90 12.98 1.39 12.10
CA TRP A 90 11.94 2.39 12.29
C TRP A 90 10.88 2.00 13.32
N GLN A 91 10.53 0.70 13.38
CA GLN A 91 9.52 0.15 14.31
C GLN A 91 8.15 0.83 14.27
N LYS A 92 7.87 1.59 13.21
CA LYS A 92 6.61 2.27 12.92
C LYS A 92 6.08 1.88 11.54
N PHE A 93 4.78 2.00 11.36
CA PHE A 93 4.08 1.69 10.10
C PHE A 93 2.88 2.64 9.94
N ILE A 94 3.04 3.70 9.15
CA ILE A 94 2.08 4.80 9.01
C ILE A 94 1.32 4.73 7.69
N THR A 95 2.02 4.47 6.57
CA THR A 95 1.52 4.17 5.21
C THR A 95 0.07 4.58 4.97
N PRO A 96 -0.15 5.87 4.65
CA PRO A 96 -1.47 6.48 4.76
C PRO A 96 -2.46 5.96 3.72
N LEU A 97 -1.99 5.48 2.58
CA LEU A 97 -2.86 5.01 1.50
C LEU A 97 -3.27 3.56 1.69
N HIS A 98 -2.60 2.77 2.54
CA HIS A 98 -3.00 1.42 2.90
C HIS A 98 -4.15 1.38 3.92
N ALA A 99 -5.31 1.91 3.53
CA ALA A 99 -6.45 2.13 4.40
C ALA A 99 -7.78 1.76 3.72
N TRP A 100 -8.46 0.73 4.24
CA TRP A 100 -9.81 0.34 3.81
C TRP A 100 -10.80 1.50 3.89
N GLU A 101 -10.59 2.43 4.82
CA GLU A 101 -11.40 3.64 4.94
C GLU A 101 -11.45 4.45 3.63
N ILE A 102 -10.36 4.50 2.85
CA ILE A 102 -10.29 5.25 1.58
C ILE A 102 -11.08 4.54 0.48
N ALA A 103 -10.95 3.22 0.38
CA ALA A 103 -11.69 2.41 -0.58
C ALA A 103 -13.20 2.46 -0.30
N ILE A 104 -13.59 2.32 0.98
CA ILE A 104 -15.00 2.42 1.42
C ILE A 104 -15.55 3.81 1.15
N ALA A 105 -14.84 4.87 1.52
CA ALA A 105 -15.27 6.24 1.27
C ALA A 105 -15.48 6.50 -0.22
N SER A 106 -14.57 6.02 -1.07
CA SER A 106 -14.69 6.14 -2.52
C SER A 106 -15.93 5.41 -3.06
N LEU A 107 -16.21 4.20 -2.55
CA LEU A 107 -17.40 3.45 -2.93
C LEU A 107 -18.70 4.15 -2.48
N LEU A 108 -18.72 4.70 -1.27
CA LEU A 108 -19.85 5.48 -0.75
C LEU A 108 -20.09 6.74 -1.58
N LEU A 109 -19.04 7.45 -1.96
CA LEU A 109 -19.15 8.61 -2.84
C LEU A 109 -19.76 8.22 -4.18
N TYR A 110 -19.32 7.12 -4.79
CA TYR A 110 -19.88 6.63 -6.06
C TYR A 110 -21.39 6.34 -5.97
N PHE A 111 -21.84 5.60 -4.96
CA PHE A 111 -23.24 5.15 -4.89
C PHE A 111 -24.22 6.20 -4.35
N PHE A 112 -23.78 7.08 -3.46
CA PHE A 112 -24.70 7.95 -2.72
C PHE A 112 -24.61 9.43 -3.08
N TRP A 113 -23.52 9.88 -3.70
CA TRP A 113 -23.30 11.32 -3.86
C TRP A 113 -22.90 11.74 -5.27
N LEU A 114 -21.85 11.11 -5.80
CA LEU A 114 -21.19 11.50 -7.04
C LEU A 114 -20.89 10.22 -7.83
N PRO A 115 -21.78 9.76 -8.72
CA PRO A 115 -21.61 8.54 -9.49
C PRO A 115 -20.59 8.69 -10.64
N TYR A 116 -19.51 9.44 -10.40
CA TYR A 116 -18.40 9.57 -11.33
C TYR A 116 -17.56 8.29 -11.32
N PRO A 117 -17.30 7.67 -12.48
CA PRO A 117 -16.55 6.41 -12.60
C PRO A 117 -15.20 6.40 -11.86
N ILE A 118 -14.57 7.56 -11.70
CA ILE A 118 -13.31 7.71 -10.96
C ILE A 118 -13.37 7.16 -9.54
N PHE A 119 -14.50 7.33 -8.83
CA PHE A 119 -14.63 6.83 -7.46
C PHE A 119 -14.73 5.31 -7.40
N MET A 120 -15.43 4.69 -8.36
CA MET A 120 -15.44 3.24 -8.49
C MET A 120 -14.05 2.72 -8.87
N SER A 121 -13.35 3.37 -9.79
CA SER A 121 -11.97 3.02 -10.16
C SER A 121 -11.00 3.10 -8.99
N ILE A 122 -11.06 4.15 -8.17
CA ILE A 122 -10.26 4.26 -6.93
C ILE A 122 -10.60 3.11 -5.98
N ALA A 123 -11.90 2.88 -5.72
CA ALA A 123 -12.32 1.81 -4.82
C ALA A 123 -11.82 0.43 -5.29
N LEU A 124 -11.93 0.14 -6.59
CA LEU A 124 -11.47 -1.11 -7.18
C LEU A 124 -9.95 -1.27 -7.11
N ALA A 125 -9.19 -0.25 -7.54
CA ALA A 125 -7.72 -0.28 -7.52
C ALA A 125 -7.17 -0.53 -6.11
N LEU A 126 -7.66 0.24 -5.12
CA LEU A 126 -7.25 0.10 -3.74
C LEU A 126 -7.66 -1.25 -3.15
N SER A 127 -8.92 -1.65 -3.34
CA SER A 127 -9.43 -2.92 -2.80
C SER A 127 -8.68 -4.12 -3.37
N SER A 128 -8.39 -4.13 -4.68
CA SER A 128 -7.66 -5.24 -5.30
C SER A 128 -6.25 -5.36 -4.77
N HIS A 129 -5.55 -4.23 -4.59
CA HIS A 129 -4.23 -4.21 -4.00
C HIS A 129 -4.28 -4.75 -2.55
N TYR A 130 -5.18 -4.22 -1.72
CA TYR A 130 -5.32 -4.68 -0.33
C TYR A 130 -5.71 -6.14 -0.23
N LEU A 131 -6.53 -6.66 -1.15
CA LEU A 131 -6.92 -8.08 -1.15
C LEU A 131 -5.72 -8.97 -1.46
N VAL A 132 -4.89 -8.60 -2.44
CA VAL A 132 -3.64 -9.34 -2.72
C VAL A 132 -2.80 -9.41 -1.45
N ASP A 133 -2.51 -8.28 -0.82
CA ASP A 133 -1.76 -8.29 0.43
C ASP A 133 -2.46 -9.06 1.56
N TYR A 134 -3.78 -8.90 1.68
CA TYR A 134 -4.59 -9.56 2.69
C TYR A 134 -4.42 -11.07 2.61
N PHE A 135 -4.24 -11.64 1.42
CA PHE A 135 -4.09 -13.08 1.26
C PHE A 135 -2.64 -13.56 1.20
N THR A 136 -1.69 -12.75 0.76
CA THR A 136 -0.28 -13.16 0.61
C THR A 136 0.61 -12.76 1.78
N ASN A 137 0.28 -11.66 2.48
CA ASN A 137 1.10 -11.16 3.59
C ASN A 137 0.61 -11.73 4.93
N ASN A 138 1.55 -12.21 5.74
CA ASN A 138 1.27 -12.65 7.11
C ASN A 138 1.26 -11.47 8.09
N VAL A 139 0.32 -10.55 7.90
CA VAL A 139 0.12 -9.37 8.76
C VAL A 139 -1.24 -9.42 9.44
N ASN A 140 -1.35 -8.74 10.59
CA ASN A 140 -2.64 -8.53 11.25
C ASN A 140 -3.57 -7.78 10.30
N LYS A 141 -4.67 -8.39 9.92
CA LYS A 141 -5.60 -7.84 8.93
C LYS A 141 -6.23 -6.51 9.33
N LYS A 142 -6.34 -6.24 10.63
CA LYS A 142 -6.79 -4.94 11.14
C LYS A 142 -5.82 -3.81 10.84
N ALA A 143 -4.56 -4.11 10.51
CA ALA A 143 -3.55 -3.14 10.11
C ALA A 143 -3.94 -2.36 8.85
N TYR A 144 -4.80 -2.90 7.99
CA TYR A 144 -5.33 -2.20 6.81
C TYR A 144 -6.36 -1.10 7.16
N PHE A 145 -6.62 -0.85 8.44
CA PHE A 145 -7.40 0.30 8.88
C PHE A 145 -6.46 1.34 9.48
N ILE A 146 -6.44 2.55 8.91
CA ILE A 146 -5.60 3.62 9.44
C ILE A 146 -6.03 4.03 10.84
N THR A 147 -7.33 3.95 11.13
CA THR A 147 -7.89 4.20 12.47
C THR A 147 -7.38 3.18 13.50
N TYR A 148 -7.27 1.90 13.13
CA TYR A 148 -6.68 0.86 13.97
C TYR A 148 -5.20 1.15 14.23
N ARG A 149 -4.43 1.51 13.19
CA ARG A 149 -3.00 1.84 13.35
C ARG A 149 -2.81 3.07 14.23
N ALA A 150 -3.61 4.12 14.04
CA ALA A 150 -3.60 5.32 14.86
C ALA A 150 -3.90 5.02 16.33
N LYS A 151 -4.94 4.20 16.61
CA LYS A 151 -5.27 3.76 17.97
C LYS A 151 -4.13 3.00 18.65
N ASN A 152 -3.31 2.30 17.88
CA ASN A 152 -2.13 1.57 18.36
C ASN A 152 -0.82 2.37 18.24
N GLY A 153 -0.88 3.68 17.96
CA GLY A 153 0.30 4.54 17.88
C GLY A 153 1.27 4.19 16.74
N PHE A 154 0.75 3.55 15.68
CA PHE A 154 1.48 3.13 14.49
C PHE A 154 2.66 2.19 14.76
N VAL A 155 2.67 1.45 15.87
CA VAL A 155 3.79 0.57 16.22
C VAL A 155 3.82 -0.70 15.37
N LYS A 156 5.01 -1.10 14.90
CA LYS A 156 5.19 -2.31 14.09
C LYS A 156 4.67 -3.58 14.78
N LYS A 157 4.77 -3.66 16.10
CA LYS A 157 4.24 -4.80 16.87
C LYS A 157 2.72 -4.99 16.70
N ALA A 158 1.95 -3.92 16.47
CA ALA A 158 0.50 -4.00 16.33
C ALA A 158 0.05 -4.55 14.96
N ILE A 159 0.96 -4.58 13.99
CA ILE A 159 0.72 -5.08 12.62
C ILE A 159 1.32 -6.47 12.37
N ALA A 160 2.28 -6.90 13.20
CA ALA A 160 2.80 -8.25 13.17
C ALA A 160 1.71 -9.25 13.61
N SER A 161 1.68 -10.41 12.96
CA SER A 161 0.79 -11.53 13.29
C SER A 161 1.37 -12.45 14.35
#